data_AF-A0A7C3IHY0-F1
#
_entry.id   AF-A0A7C3IHY0-F1
#
_cell.length_a   1.000
_cell.length_b   1.000
_cell.length_c   1.000
_cell.angle_alpha   90.00
_cell.angle_beta   90.00
_cell.angle_gamma   90.00
#
_symmetry.space_group_name_H-M   'P 1'
#
loop_
_entity.id
_entity.type
_entity.pdbx_description
1 polymer ?
#
loop_
_entity_poly.entity_id
_entity_poly.type
_entity_poly.pdbx_seq_one_letter_code
_entity_poly.pdbx_strand_id
1 'polypeptide(L)'
;RVIRFDNRDIGRSTWLDHLGVPNVMALMSAAASGQPAEAPYRLADMAADTAGLLDALGIERAHIVGASMGGMIAQTFAIQYPQRTLSLTSIMSSTGDPTLPPPRPEAMSVLLAPQPTSREEAIERGVFIFTHDRQPEVLRRGGDSGTRRPLVRSGSEPCRGHAPTGGHFGLRQPDGSATQSRSARTGDSWAHRSPRAISCRRGHGPSFASGRTARLRRHGPRHAAAAVARDGRRNRPRRPRSAMSAHAPHSTGRVLALLAACALLTALSYPTTARGQVRLRLATTTSVENSGLTEHLIPLAERALGIRIEVLPVGSGQALELAGRGDVDIVITHAPELEEQALARGVVVEPRELMRNEFLLVGPPTDPARIRGSTNLAQALAAIARQKAPFVSRGDRSGTHAMELQLWKQAGVHPAPPWYLESGQGMGATLVMAAERLAYTLTDRATFLTYRGRIDLEILARNQPPVHNVYRVLLPNPRQHLEARAAAARKLAEWFVSPEAQGAIANFRLGGEPLFEPAVRGPHGAKAEPGLLSPPH
;
A
#
# COMPACT_ATOMS: atom_id res chain seq x y z
N ARG A 1 -22.88 -1.18 7.47
CA ARG A 1 -21.93 -2.07 6.75
C ARG A 1 -21.07 -1.19 5.86
N VAL A 2 -19.75 -1.40 5.84
CA VAL A 2 -18.84 -0.79 4.85
C VAL A 2 -18.60 -1.79 3.74
N ILE A 3 -18.49 -1.32 2.49
CA ILE A 3 -18.16 -2.13 1.32
C ILE A 3 -17.03 -1.41 0.59
N ARG A 4 -15.92 -2.13 0.39
CA ARG A 4 -14.83 -1.76 -0.52
C ARG A 4 -14.74 -2.85 -1.57
N PHE A 5 -14.56 -2.46 -2.81
CA PHE A 5 -14.38 -3.32 -3.98
C PHE A 5 -13.23 -2.78 -4.82
N ASP A 6 -12.69 -3.63 -5.70
CA ASP A 6 -11.72 -3.20 -6.70
C ASP A 6 -12.47 -2.58 -7.89
N ASN A 7 -11.93 -1.50 -8.45
CA ASN A 7 -12.43 -0.93 -9.70
C ASN A 7 -12.26 -1.91 -10.87
N ARG A 8 -12.96 -1.65 -11.98
CA ARG A 8 -12.69 -2.27 -13.29
C ARG A 8 -11.20 -2.16 -13.66
N ASP A 9 -10.62 -3.23 -14.18
CA ASP A 9 -9.21 -3.35 -14.60
C ASP A 9 -8.16 -3.17 -13.47
N ILE A 10 -8.53 -3.49 -12.22
CA ILE A 10 -7.56 -3.64 -11.12
C ILE A 10 -7.90 -4.82 -10.19
N GLY A 11 -6.88 -5.39 -9.55
CA GLY A 11 -7.03 -6.35 -8.45
C GLY A 11 -7.77 -7.62 -8.85
N ARG A 12 -8.90 -7.89 -8.19
CA ARG A 12 -9.77 -9.06 -8.43
C ARG A 12 -10.98 -8.77 -9.34
N SER A 13 -11.01 -7.61 -10.00
CA SER A 13 -12.02 -7.33 -11.03
C SER A 13 -11.77 -8.14 -12.32
N THR A 14 -12.67 -8.00 -13.30
CA THR A 14 -12.43 -8.52 -14.65
C THR A 14 -11.47 -7.58 -15.39
N TRP A 15 -10.38 -8.14 -15.90
CA TRP A 15 -9.42 -7.46 -16.77
C TRP A 15 -9.96 -7.41 -18.21
N LEU A 16 -9.75 -6.29 -18.90
CA LEU A 16 -10.37 -5.99 -20.20
C LEU A 16 -9.36 -5.93 -21.35
N ASP A 17 -8.33 -6.80 -21.30
CA ASP A 17 -7.23 -6.90 -22.27
C ASP A 17 -7.68 -6.88 -23.75
N HIS A 18 -8.86 -7.45 -24.03
CA HIS A 18 -9.47 -7.53 -25.35
C HIS A 18 -9.87 -6.17 -25.97
N LEU A 19 -9.90 -5.09 -25.17
CA LEU A 19 -10.10 -3.72 -25.64
C LEU A 19 -8.79 -3.02 -26.02
N GLY A 20 -7.64 -3.60 -25.68
CA GLY A 20 -6.31 -3.07 -25.97
C GLY A 20 -5.87 -1.90 -25.09
N VAL A 21 -4.59 -1.54 -25.18
CA VAL A 21 -4.02 -0.41 -24.45
C VAL A 21 -4.43 0.91 -25.12
N PRO A 22 -5.10 1.84 -24.41
CA PRO A 22 -5.53 3.11 -25.00
C PRO A 22 -4.35 4.03 -25.32
N ASN A 23 -4.38 4.69 -26.48
CA ASN A 23 -3.38 5.71 -26.83
C ASN A 23 -3.61 7.00 -26.04
N VAL A 24 -2.99 7.10 -24.86
CA VAL A 24 -3.11 8.23 -23.93
C VAL A 24 -2.78 9.58 -24.59
N MET A 25 -1.78 9.61 -25.50
CA MET A 25 -1.41 10.85 -26.21
C MET A 25 -2.49 11.29 -27.20
N ALA A 26 -3.13 10.36 -27.90
CA ALA A 26 -4.26 10.66 -28.76
C ALA A 26 -5.49 11.13 -27.95
N LEU A 27 -5.77 10.49 -26.81
CA LEU A 27 -6.86 10.89 -25.91
C LEU A 27 -6.65 12.28 -25.30
N MET A 28 -5.41 12.60 -24.88
CA MET A 28 -5.06 13.93 -24.38
C MET A 28 -5.10 14.99 -25.47
N SER A 29 -4.65 14.69 -26.69
CA SER A 29 -4.74 15.58 -27.85
C SER A 29 -6.20 15.88 -28.23
N ALA A 30 -7.06 14.85 -28.22
CA ALA A 30 -8.50 15.02 -28.42
C ALA A 30 -9.13 15.92 -27.35
N ALA A 31 -8.89 15.62 -26.06
CA ALA A 31 -9.41 16.42 -24.96
C ALA A 31 -8.93 17.89 -25.01
N ALA A 32 -7.65 18.13 -25.29
CA ALA A 32 -7.08 19.48 -25.39
C ALA A 32 -7.58 20.28 -26.61
N SER A 33 -8.07 19.60 -27.65
CA SER A 33 -8.68 20.22 -28.85
C SER A 33 -10.22 20.24 -28.81
N GLY A 34 -10.83 19.87 -27.68
CA GLY A 34 -12.29 19.79 -27.51
C GLY A 34 -12.96 18.67 -28.33
N GLN A 35 -12.18 17.75 -28.90
CA GLN A 35 -12.68 16.61 -29.66
C GLN A 35 -13.13 15.47 -28.74
N PRO A 36 -14.11 14.64 -29.15
CA PRO A 36 -14.53 13.47 -28.37
C PRO A 36 -13.38 12.47 -28.18
N ALA A 37 -12.97 12.26 -26.92
CA ALA A 37 -11.99 11.24 -26.56
C ALA A 37 -12.68 9.88 -26.35
N GLU A 38 -12.52 8.95 -27.30
CA GLU A 38 -13.07 7.60 -27.20
C GLU A 38 -12.15 6.67 -26.37
N ALA A 39 -12.35 6.69 -25.05
CA ALA A 39 -11.74 5.72 -24.13
C ALA A 39 -12.52 4.37 -24.12
N PRO A 40 -11.84 3.22 -23.92
CA PRO A 40 -12.48 1.89 -23.88
C PRO A 40 -13.61 1.73 -22.84
N TYR A 41 -13.54 2.49 -21.75
CA TYR A 41 -14.64 2.71 -20.81
C TYR A 41 -14.47 4.08 -20.15
N ARG A 42 -15.56 4.59 -19.55
CA ARG A 42 -15.66 5.93 -18.97
C ARG A 42 -15.95 5.84 -17.46
N LEU A 43 -15.80 6.96 -16.75
CA LEU A 43 -16.19 7.07 -15.34
C LEU A 43 -17.67 6.74 -15.10
N ALA A 44 -18.52 6.94 -16.10
CA ALA A 44 -19.92 6.52 -16.11
C ALA A 44 -20.08 4.99 -16.03
N ASP A 45 -19.25 4.23 -16.74
CA ASP A 45 -19.32 2.76 -16.72
C ASP A 45 -18.85 2.22 -15.35
N MET A 46 -17.87 2.88 -14.72
CA MET A 46 -17.42 2.55 -13.36
C MET A 46 -18.46 2.93 -12.29
N ALA A 47 -19.26 3.98 -12.53
CA ALA A 47 -20.42 4.29 -11.71
C ALA A 47 -21.55 3.26 -11.91
N ALA A 48 -21.75 2.78 -13.14
CA ALA A 48 -22.69 1.69 -13.43
C ALA A 48 -22.25 0.35 -12.78
N ASP A 49 -20.96 0.02 -12.76
CA ASP A 49 -20.40 -1.12 -12.01
C ASP A 49 -20.74 -1.02 -10.51
N THR A 50 -20.62 0.20 -9.96
CA THR A 50 -21.01 0.48 -8.56
C THR A 50 -22.51 0.23 -8.33
N ALA A 51 -23.37 0.63 -9.27
CA ALA A 51 -24.82 0.39 -9.17
C ALA A 51 -25.16 -1.10 -9.27
N GLY A 52 -24.56 -1.82 -10.22
CA GLY A 52 -24.73 -3.27 -10.37
C GLY A 52 -24.23 -4.06 -9.15
N LEU A 53 -23.17 -3.58 -8.48
CA LEU A 53 -22.72 -4.15 -7.20
C LEU A 53 -23.74 -3.93 -6.07
N LEU A 54 -24.39 -2.77 -6.00
CA LEU A 54 -25.48 -2.56 -5.03
C LEU A 54 -26.67 -3.49 -5.31
N ASP A 55 -27.04 -3.69 -6.58
CA ASP A 55 -28.10 -4.62 -6.99
C ASP A 55 -27.77 -6.07 -6.63
N ALA A 56 -26.56 -6.54 -6.97
CA ALA A 56 -26.07 -7.88 -6.64
C ALA A 56 -25.96 -8.15 -5.11
N LEU A 57 -25.86 -7.09 -4.31
CA LEU A 57 -25.83 -7.16 -2.84
C LEU A 57 -27.20 -6.89 -2.18
N GLY A 58 -28.26 -6.62 -2.96
CA GLY A 58 -29.60 -6.30 -2.44
C GLY A 58 -29.70 -4.96 -1.70
N ILE A 59 -28.88 -3.98 -2.07
CA ILE A 59 -28.76 -2.68 -1.37
C ILE A 59 -29.51 -1.60 -2.15
N GLU A 60 -30.62 -1.13 -1.59
CA GLU A 60 -31.43 -0.05 -2.20
C GLU A 60 -30.65 1.27 -2.31
N ARG A 61 -30.03 1.73 -1.21
CA ARG A 61 -29.33 3.03 -1.15
C ARG A 61 -28.09 2.98 -0.26
N ALA A 62 -27.07 3.77 -0.57
CA ALA A 62 -25.80 3.80 0.16
C ALA A 62 -25.22 5.22 0.32
N HIS A 63 -24.34 5.39 1.32
CA HIS A 63 -23.44 6.55 1.41
C HIS A 63 -22.24 6.30 0.50
N ILE A 64 -21.95 7.21 -0.42
CA ILE A 64 -20.96 7.02 -1.48
C ILE A 64 -19.72 7.85 -1.14
N VAL A 65 -18.57 7.18 -1.03
CA VAL A 65 -17.29 7.79 -0.62
C VAL A 65 -16.23 7.44 -1.66
N GLY A 66 -15.47 8.44 -2.12
CA GLY A 66 -14.44 8.25 -3.13
C GLY A 66 -13.26 9.20 -2.97
N ALA A 67 -12.05 8.70 -3.19
CA ALA A 67 -10.81 9.47 -3.14
C ALA A 67 -10.12 9.53 -4.52
N SER A 68 -9.50 10.67 -4.87
CA SER A 68 -8.84 10.89 -6.17
C SER A 68 -9.79 10.55 -7.35
N MET A 69 -9.40 9.72 -8.32
CA MET A 69 -10.29 9.24 -9.39
C MET A 69 -11.58 8.60 -8.85
N GLY A 70 -11.52 7.90 -7.71
CA GLY A 70 -12.69 7.36 -7.03
C GLY A 70 -13.68 8.45 -6.59
N GLY A 71 -13.21 9.66 -6.29
CA GLY A 71 -14.06 10.83 -6.04
C GLY A 71 -14.80 11.31 -7.28
N MET A 72 -14.21 11.15 -8.48
CA MET A 72 -14.87 11.47 -9.77
C MET A 72 -15.94 10.41 -10.09
N ILE A 73 -15.67 9.13 -9.81
CA ILE A 73 -16.65 8.04 -9.93
C ILE A 73 -17.79 8.26 -8.94
N ALA A 74 -17.50 8.63 -7.68
CA ALA A 74 -18.50 8.90 -6.65
C ALA A 74 -19.42 10.09 -7.01
N GLN A 75 -18.86 11.18 -7.55
CA GLN A 75 -19.63 12.31 -8.09
C GLN A 75 -20.51 11.86 -9.28
N THR A 76 -19.94 11.11 -10.22
CA THR A 76 -20.66 10.57 -11.38
C THR A 76 -21.83 9.67 -10.96
N PHE A 77 -21.61 8.80 -9.96
CA PHE A 77 -22.63 7.95 -9.38
C PHE A 77 -23.75 8.77 -8.73
N ALA A 78 -23.43 9.79 -7.93
CA ALA A 78 -24.42 10.64 -7.28
C ALA A 78 -25.30 11.41 -8.30
N ILE A 79 -24.74 11.75 -9.47
CA ILE A 79 -25.44 12.42 -10.57
C ILE A 79 -26.33 11.45 -11.37
N GLN A 80 -25.86 10.24 -11.66
CA GLN A 80 -26.57 9.25 -12.49
C GLN A 80 -27.55 8.38 -11.69
N TYR A 81 -27.27 8.16 -10.41
CA TYR A 81 -28.05 7.34 -9.48
C TYR A 81 -28.39 8.11 -8.18
N PRO A 82 -28.99 9.31 -8.26
CA PRO A 82 -29.36 10.09 -7.07
C PRO A 82 -30.33 9.32 -6.16
N GLN A 83 -31.24 8.54 -6.73
CA GLN A 83 -32.16 7.65 -6.02
C GLN A 83 -31.45 6.52 -5.25
N ARG A 84 -30.19 6.20 -5.57
CA ARG A 84 -29.36 5.20 -4.87
C ARG A 84 -28.43 5.84 -3.83
N THR A 85 -28.37 7.17 -3.75
CA THR A 85 -27.37 7.93 -2.98
C THR A 85 -27.99 8.53 -1.71
N LEU A 86 -27.43 8.21 -0.54
CA LEU A 86 -27.82 8.80 0.75
C LEU A 86 -26.99 10.05 1.09
N SER A 87 -25.71 10.03 0.75
CA SER A 87 -24.80 11.18 0.79
C SER A 87 -23.59 10.92 -0.11
N LEU A 88 -22.87 11.98 -0.47
CA LEU A 88 -21.63 11.94 -1.22
C LEU A 88 -20.48 12.51 -0.37
N THR A 89 -19.35 11.81 -0.33
CA THR A 89 -18.08 12.32 0.22
C THR A 89 -16.98 12.16 -0.83
N SER A 90 -16.60 13.27 -1.46
CA SER A 90 -15.47 13.32 -2.39
C SER A 90 -14.21 13.80 -1.66
N ILE A 91 -13.10 13.10 -1.82
CA ILE A 91 -11.83 13.35 -1.12
C ILE A 91 -10.73 13.55 -2.17
N MET A 92 -9.89 14.58 -2.02
CA MET A 92 -8.72 14.83 -2.88
C MET A 92 -8.98 14.66 -4.39
N SER A 93 -10.09 15.21 -4.89
CA SER A 93 -10.63 14.94 -6.23
C SER A 93 -11.08 16.23 -6.93
N SER A 94 -11.25 16.15 -8.25
CA SER A 94 -11.78 17.22 -9.10
C SER A 94 -13.20 16.89 -9.59
N THR A 95 -13.94 17.89 -10.06
CA THR A 95 -15.17 17.71 -10.84
C THR A 95 -14.89 17.32 -12.29
N GLY A 96 -13.67 17.58 -12.80
CA GLY A 96 -13.34 17.50 -14.22
C GLY A 96 -13.78 18.73 -15.04
N ASP A 97 -14.24 19.79 -14.38
CA ASP A 97 -14.63 21.05 -15.03
C ASP A 97 -13.40 21.76 -15.66
N PRO A 98 -13.42 22.04 -16.97
CA PRO A 98 -12.29 22.65 -17.68
C PRO A 98 -12.05 24.12 -17.33
N THR A 99 -12.92 24.77 -16.55
CA THR A 99 -12.72 26.13 -16.03
C THR A 99 -11.90 26.17 -14.74
N LEU A 100 -11.66 25.02 -14.11
CA LEU A 100 -10.78 24.94 -12.93
C LEU A 100 -9.32 25.20 -13.32
N PRO A 101 -8.50 25.79 -12.42
CA PRO A 101 -7.07 25.93 -12.65
C PRO A 101 -6.42 24.59 -12.99
N PRO A 102 -5.61 24.50 -14.05
CA PRO A 102 -4.96 23.24 -14.42
C PRO A 102 -3.98 22.79 -13.32
N PRO A 103 -3.73 21.47 -13.18
CA PRO A 103 -2.69 20.97 -12.28
C PRO A 103 -1.34 21.59 -12.67
N ARG A 104 -0.54 21.94 -11.65
CA ARG A 104 0.80 22.51 -11.86
C ARG A 104 1.66 21.58 -12.74
N PRO A 105 2.52 22.11 -13.64
CA PRO A 105 3.38 21.28 -14.49
C PRO A 105 4.21 20.25 -13.71
N GLU A 106 4.67 20.62 -12.52
CA GLU A 106 5.46 19.78 -11.60
C GLU A 106 4.63 18.67 -10.94
N ALA A 107 3.32 18.84 -10.80
CA ALA A 107 2.41 17.79 -10.34
C ALA A 107 2.01 16.86 -11.50
N MET A 108 1.86 17.40 -12.70
CA MET A 108 1.51 16.63 -13.90
C MET A 108 2.68 15.74 -14.37
N SER A 109 3.93 16.22 -14.32
CA SER A 109 5.10 15.41 -14.68
C SER A 109 5.24 14.16 -13.79
N VAL A 110 4.95 14.29 -12.48
CA VAL A 110 4.96 13.18 -11.52
C VAL A 110 3.83 12.17 -11.79
N LEU A 111 2.67 12.63 -12.27
CA LEU A 111 1.57 11.75 -12.66
C LEU A 111 1.88 11.00 -13.96
N LEU A 112 2.51 11.66 -14.93
CA LEU A 112 2.85 11.12 -16.25
C LEU A 112 4.17 10.31 -16.30
N ALA A 113 5.00 10.35 -15.25
CA ALA A 113 6.26 9.62 -15.22
C ALA A 113 6.06 8.09 -15.40
N PRO A 114 6.96 7.38 -16.11
CA PRO A 114 6.90 5.93 -16.30
C PRO A 114 6.74 5.17 -14.98
N GLN A 115 6.03 4.04 -14.98
CA GLN A 115 5.87 3.24 -13.77
C GLN A 115 7.25 2.80 -13.23
N PRO A 116 7.51 2.92 -11.92
CA PRO A 116 8.82 2.67 -11.36
C PRO A 116 9.21 1.19 -11.55
N THR A 117 10.43 0.99 -12.04
CA THR A 117 10.99 -0.32 -12.39
C THR A 117 11.77 -0.97 -11.25
N SER A 118 12.11 -0.19 -10.22
CA SER A 118 12.75 -0.63 -8.98
C SER A 118 11.94 -0.22 -7.75
N ARG A 119 12.21 -0.88 -6.60
CA ARG A 119 11.63 -0.50 -5.30
C ARG A 119 12.07 0.90 -4.90
N GLU A 120 13.32 1.25 -5.20
CA GLU A 120 13.97 2.49 -4.82
C GLU A 120 13.35 3.67 -5.59
N GLU A 121 13.19 3.53 -6.91
CA GLU A 121 12.46 4.49 -7.77
C GLU A 121 10.99 4.66 -7.32
N ALA A 122 10.34 3.58 -6.86
CA ALA A 122 8.98 3.64 -6.33
C ALA A 122 8.90 4.39 -4.98
N ILE A 123 9.90 4.21 -4.11
CA ILE A 123 10.02 4.93 -2.83
C ILE A 123 10.33 6.41 -3.07
N GLU A 124 11.31 6.73 -3.93
CA GLU A 124 11.65 8.11 -4.28
C GLU A 124 10.45 8.85 -4.89
N ARG A 125 9.74 8.22 -5.84
CA ARG A 125 8.52 8.79 -6.43
C ARG A 125 7.40 8.94 -5.40
N GLY A 126 7.23 7.97 -4.49
CA GLY A 126 6.26 8.06 -3.39
C GLY A 126 6.56 9.21 -2.44
N VAL A 127 7.81 9.37 -2.03
CA VAL A 127 8.28 10.50 -1.21
C VAL A 127 8.11 11.81 -1.98
N PHE A 128 8.42 11.87 -3.28
CA PHE A 128 8.21 13.06 -4.11
C PHE A 128 6.74 13.50 -4.10
N ILE A 129 5.81 12.58 -4.38
CA ILE A 129 4.36 12.84 -4.40
C ILE A 129 3.89 13.49 -3.09
N PHE A 130 4.27 12.92 -1.94
CA PHE A 130 3.83 13.43 -0.63
C PHE A 130 4.61 14.64 -0.11
N THR A 131 5.76 15.00 -0.70
CA THR A 131 6.57 16.16 -0.30
C THR A 131 6.36 17.38 -1.19
N HIS A 132 6.24 17.22 -2.51
CA HIS A 132 6.21 18.36 -3.44
C HIS A 132 4.83 19.01 -3.60
N ASP A 133 3.74 18.31 -3.29
CA ASP A 133 2.41 18.93 -3.17
C ASP A 133 2.34 19.90 -1.96
N ARG A 134 3.22 19.70 -0.96
CA ARG A 134 3.42 20.61 0.18
C ARG A 134 4.56 21.60 -0.10
N GLN A 135 4.23 22.75 -0.67
CA GLN A 135 5.20 23.77 -1.12
C GLN A 135 6.32 24.10 -0.08
N PRO A 136 7.61 23.97 -0.45
CA PRO A 136 8.73 24.33 0.43
C PRO A 136 8.79 25.83 0.81
N GLU A 137 8.24 26.72 -0.02
CA GLU A 137 8.46 28.17 0.09
C GLU A 137 7.72 28.81 1.28
N VAL A 138 6.56 28.27 1.67
CA VAL A 138 5.78 28.76 2.83
C VAL A 138 6.56 28.54 4.14
N LEU A 139 7.38 27.49 4.22
CA LEU A 139 8.21 27.19 5.39
C LEU A 139 9.49 28.05 5.44
N ARG A 140 10.01 28.55 4.30
CA ARG A 140 11.25 29.33 4.27
C ARG A 140 11.11 30.80 4.67
N ARG A 141 9.89 31.28 4.98
CA ARG A 141 9.65 32.61 5.60
C ARG A 141 9.29 32.55 7.09
N GLY A 142 9.49 31.40 7.75
CA GLY A 142 9.34 31.25 9.21
C GLY A 142 10.58 31.62 10.04
N GLY A 143 11.62 32.21 9.44
CA GLY A 143 12.96 32.33 10.04
C GLY A 143 13.65 33.66 9.77
N ASP A 144 12.99 34.78 10.05
CA ASP A 144 13.67 36.07 10.24
C ASP A 144 13.02 36.84 11.40
N SER A 145 13.83 37.57 12.16
CA SER A 145 13.46 38.11 13.47
C SER A 145 13.13 39.60 13.42
N GLY A 146 11.87 39.94 13.67
CA GLY A 146 11.50 41.29 14.12
C GLY A 146 10.61 42.11 13.19
N THR A 147 9.32 41.78 13.12
CA THR A 147 8.24 42.77 13.24
C THR A 147 6.89 42.09 13.46
N ARG A 148 6.21 42.40 14.57
CA ARG A 148 4.79 42.04 14.73
C ARG A 148 3.93 42.99 13.90
N ARG A 149 3.18 42.46 12.93
CA ARG A 149 1.97 43.11 12.40
C ARG A 149 0.76 42.23 12.71
N PRO A 150 -0.36 42.80 13.21
CA PRO A 150 -1.57 42.03 13.45
C PRO A 150 -2.21 41.61 12.11
N LEU A 151 -2.87 40.44 12.09
CA LEU A 151 -3.66 40.03 10.93
C LEU A 151 -4.85 40.99 10.76
N VAL A 152 -4.87 41.74 9.67
CA VAL A 152 -6.07 42.48 9.24
C VAL A 152 -7.12 41.47 8.82
N ARG A 153 -8.32 41.55 9.41
CA ARG A 153 -9.49 40.82 8.91
C ARG A 153 -9.92 41.42 7.57
N SER A 154 -9.52 40.82 6.46
CA SER A 154 -10.19 41.01 5.18
C SER A 154 -11.58 40.37 5.26
N GLY A 155 -12.63 41.20 5.21
CA GLY A 155 -13.99 40.71 5.13
C GLY A 155 -14.32 40.24 3.72
N SER A 156 -14.99 39.09 3.60
CA SER A 156 -15.82 38.75 2.44
C SER A 156 -17.28 38.72 2.90
N GLU A 157 -18.14 39.44 2.19
CA GLU A 157 -19.54 39.60 2.59
C GLU A 157 -20.38 38.34 2.25
N PRO A 158 -21.27 37.87 3.15
CA PRO A 158 -22.23 36.84 2.80
C PRO A 158 -23.29 37.37 1.83
N CYS A 159 -23.47 36.70 0.70
CA CYS A 159 -24.55 37.02 -0.24
C CYS A 159 -25.92 36.90 0.44
N ARG A 160 -26.68 38.00 0.48
CA ARG A 160 -28.04 38.03 1.06
C ARG A 160 -29.05 37.37 0.12
N GLY A 161 -29.81 36.39 0.62
CA GLY A 161 -30.77 35.61 -0.19
C GLY A 161 -31.93 35.00 0.60
N HIS A 162 -32.75 35.84 1.23
CA HIS A 162 -34.12 35.56 1.74
C HIS A 162 -34.43 34.17 2.33
N ALA A 163 -34.55 34.11 3.67
CA ALA A 163 -35.29 33.06 4.37
C ALA A 163 -36.79 33.40 4.47
N PRO A 164 -37.64 32.39 4.71
CA PRO A 164 -38.85 32.57 5.52
C PRO A 164 -38.84 31.69 6.79
N THR A 165 -38.71 32.37 7.93
CA THR A 165 -39.40 32.12 9.22
C THR A 165 -39.67 30.68 9.72
N GLY A 166 -39.11 30.39 10.91
CA GLY A 166 -39.92 29.91 12.05
C GLY A 166 -39.85 28.42 12.39
N GLY A 167 -39.29 28.09 13.56
CA GLY A 167 -39.26 26.70 14.06
C GLY A 167 -38.43 26.50 15.34
N HIS A 168 -38.80 27.15 16.46
CA HIS A 168 -38.17 26.83 17.75
C HIS A 168 -38.63 25.45 18.25
N PHE A 169 -37.68 24.53 18.47
CA PHE A 169 -37.84 23.45 19.45
C PHE A 169 -36.51 23.16 20.15
N GLY A 170 -36.40 23.56 21.42
CA GLY A 170 -35.33 23.13 22.32
C GLY A 170 -35.72 21.83 23.01
N LEU A 171 -34.88 20.80 22.95
CA LEU A 171 -35.11 19.53 23.63
C LEU A 171 -34.57 19.59 25.05
N ARG A 172 -35.46 19.38 26.04
CA ARG A 172 -35.08 19.12 27.44
C ARG A 172 -34.38 17.77 27.55
N GLN A 173 -33.49 17.64 28.53
CA GLN A 173 -33.13 16.32 29.07
C GLN A 173 -34.25 15.80 29.97
N PRO A 174 -34.46 14.47 30.05
CA PRO A 174 -35.23 13.82 31.10
C PRO A 174 -34.33 13.08 32.09
N ASP A 175 -34.38 13.49 33.35
CA ASP A 175 -33.99 12.74 34.53
C ASP A 175 -35.19 11.94 35.10
N GLY A 176 -34.93 10.93 35.95
CA GLY A 176 -35.97 10.18 36.66
C GLY A 176 -36.07 8.69 36.30
N SER A 177 -36.05 7.84 37.32
CA SER A 177 -35.94 6.38 37.24
C SER A 177 -37.28 5.62 37.36
N ALA A 178 -37.21 4.33 36.98
CA ALA A 178 -37.89 3.18 37.61
C ALA A 178 -39.14 2.51 36.97
N THR A 179 -38.97 1.20 36.73
CA THR A 179 -39.93 0.07 36.90
C THR A 179 -41.22 -0.09 36.07
N GLN A 180 -41.22 -1.18 35.27
CA GLN A 180 -42.28 -2.19 35.07
C GLN A 180 -43.74 -1.77 34.77
N SER A 181 -44.25 -2.23 33.61
CA SER A 181 -45.25 -3.31 33.55
C SER A 181 -45.45 -3.79 32.09
N ARG A 182 -46.57 -4.45 31.75
CA ARG A 182 -46.72 -5.31 30.55
C ARG A 182 -47.82 -4.87 29.57
N SER A 183 -47.64 -5.31 28.32
CA SER A 183 -48.65 -5.95 27.44
C SER A 183 -49.49 -5.13 26.45
N ALA A 184 -50.11 -5.92 25.55
CA ALA A 184 -51.24 -5.65 24.65
C ALA A 184 -50.98 -4.94 23.30
N ARG A 185 -51.70 -5.43 22.28
CA ARG A 185 -51.67 -5.00 20.87
C ARG A 185 -52.96 -4.23 20.56
N THR A 186 -52.85 -3.18 19.76
CA THR A 186 -53.80 -2.67 18.72
C THR A 186 -53.19 -1.36 18.18
N GLY A 187 -53.57 -0.82 17.01
CA GLY A 187 -54.51 -1.28 15.98
C GLY A 187 -54.86 -0.11 15.05
N ASP A 188 -54.63 -0.29 13.75
CA ASP A 188 -55.18 0.46 12.60
C ASP A 188 -55.10 2.00 12.48
N SER A 189 -54.47 2.41 11.36
CA SER A 189 -54.82 3.55 10.49
C SER A 189 -54.54 5.00 10.95
N TRP A 190 -54.08 5.84 10.00
CA TRP A 190 -54.95 6.82 9.30
C TRP A 190 -54.24 7.41 8.06
N ALA A 191 -55.03 8.04 7.18
CA ALA A 191 -54.72 8.17 5.75
C ALA A 191 -53.79 9.32 5.30
N HIS A 192 -53.28 9.15 4.08
CA HIS A 192 -52.71 10.12 3.13
C HIS A 192 -52.92 11.63 3.39
N ARG A 193 -51.86 12.41 3.13
CA ARG A 193 -51.99 13.70 2.41
C ARG A 193 -50.88 13.87 1.36
N SER A 194 -51.27 14.05 0.10
CA SER A 194 -50.46 14.73 -0.91
C SER A 194 -50.73 16.24 -0.86
N PRO A 195 -49.84 17.09 -1.42
CA PRO A 195 -50.35 17.89 -2.53
C PRO A 195 -49.35 18.25 -3.65
N ARG A 196 -49.88 18.23 -4.88
CA ARG A 196 -49.59 19.11 -6.04
C ARG A 196 -48.23 19.02 -6.74
N ALA A 197 -48.31 18.78 -8.05
CA ALA A 197 -47.22 18.95 -9.01
C ALA A 197 -47.19 20.39 -9.59
N ILE A 198 -46.10 20.74 -10.26
CA ILE A 198 -45.96 21.89 -11.16
C ILE A 198 -45.61 21.35 -12.55
N SER A 199 -46.19 21.93 -13.61
CA SER A 199 -46.21 21.35 -14.96
C SER A 199 -45.12 21.85 -15.90
N CYS A 200 -44.82 21.02 -16.90
CA CYS A 200 -43.73 21.18 -17.87
C CYS A 200 -43.82 22.40 -18.79
N ARG A 201 -42.68 22.73 -19.42
CA ARG A 201 -42.64 22.99 -20.88
C ARG A 201 -41.61 22.07 -21.53
N ARG A 202 -41.90 21.62 -22.76
CA ARG A 202 -40.97 20.91 -23.65
C ARG A 202 -40.63 21.81 -24.84
N GLY A 203 -39.41 21.68 -25.37
CA GLY A 203 -39.08 22.08 -26.74
C GLY A 203 -39.48 20.99 -27.73
N HIS A 204 -39.67 21.35 -29.00
CA HIS A 204 -40.03 20.42 -30.07
C HIS A 204 -38.79 19.80 -30.74
N GLY A 205 -38.94 18.59 -31.28
CA GLY A 205 -38.03 18.05 -32.31
C GLY A 205 -38.64 18.21 -33.72
N PRO A 206 -38.11 17.50 -34.72
CA PRO A 206 -38.95 16.83 -35.71
C PRO A 206 -38.82 15.30 -35.65
N SER A 207 -39.56 14.59 -36.51
CA SER A 207 -39.83 13.15 -36.44
C SER A 207 -39.67 12.46 -37.81
N PHE A 208 -40.30 11.29 -37.98
CA PHE A 208 -40.38 10.38 -39.16
C PHE A 208 -39.20 9.40 -39.37
N ALA A 209 -39.40 8.13 -39.81
CA ALA A 209 -40.60 7.28 -39.77
C ALA A 209 -40.29 5.78 -40.05
N SER A 210 -41.13 4.90 -39.49
CA SER A 210 -41.50 3.54 -39.95
C SER A 210 -40.64 2.77 -40.99
N GLY A 211 -39.80 1.87 -40.48
CA GLY A 211 -39.67 0.42 -40.78
C GLY A 211 -40.03 -0.23 -42.14
N ARG A 212 -39.24 -1.26 -42.50
CA ARG A 212 -39.69 -2.46 -43.23
C ARG A 212 -38.74 -3.66 -43.03
N THR A 213 -39.16 -4.87 -43.43
CA THR A 213 -38.49 -6.16 -43.15
C THR A 213 -38.14 -6.96 -44.41
N ALA A 214 -36.93 -7.53 -44.48
CA ALA A 214 -36.51 -8.67 -45.32
C ALA A 214 -35.15 -9.19 -44.79
N ARG A 215 -34.97 -10.45 -44.35
CA ARG A 215 -34.91 -11.75 -45.08
C ARG A 215 -33.78 -11.90 -46.12
N LEU A 216 -32.76 -12.67 -45.70
CA LEU A 216 -32.10 -13.76 -46.44
C LEU A 216 -31.61 -13.56 -47.88
N ARG A 217 -30.30 -13.77 -48.09
CA ARG A 217 -29.80 -14.97 -48.80
C ARG A 217 -28.30 -15.24 -48.55
N ARG A 218 -27.92 -16.52 -48.57
CA ARG A 218 -26.53 -16.99 -48.74
C ARG A 218 -26.21 -17.07 -50.23
N HIS A 219 -24.96 -16.85 -50.64
CA HIS A 219 -24.40 -17.49 -51.83
C HIS A 219 -22.88 -17.68 -51.75
N GLY A 220 -22.46 -18.77 -52.40
CA GLY A 220 -21.12 -19.21 -52.78
C GLY A 220 -21.31 -20.61 -53.40
N PRO A 221 -20.24 -21.35 -53.73
CA PRO A 221 -18.90 -20.97 -54.20
C PRO A 221 -18.75 -21.33 -55.70
N ARG A 222 -17.53 -21.30 -56.29
CA ARG A 222 -17.10 -22.28 -57.33
C ARG A 222 -15.60 -22.27 -57.66
N HIS A 223 -15.18 -23.35 -58.33
CA HIS A 223 -13.82 -23.86 -58.53
C HIS A 223 -12.96 -23.13 -59.58
N ALA A 224 -11.64 -23.36 -59.53
CA ALA A 224 -10.85 -23.91 -60.65
C ALA A 224 -9.57 -24.60 -60.13
N ALA A 225 -9.00 -25.56 -60.88
CA ALA A 225 -7.71 -26.22 -60.55
C ALA A 225 -7.06 -26.86 -61.80
N ALA A 226 -5.74 -26.71 -61.98
CA ALA A 226 -4.87 -27.40 -62.95
C ALA A 226 -3.37 -27.03 -62.72
N ALA A 227 -2.39 -27.57 -63.46
CA ALA A 227 -1.84 -28.94 -63.38
C ALA A 227 -0.45 -29.05 -64.08
N VAL A 228 0.50 -29.73 -63.43
CA VAL A 228 1.68 -30.52 -63.93
C VAL A 228 2.42 -30.15 -65.23
N ALA A 229 3.77 -30.04 -65.16
CA ALA A 229 4.72 -30.31 -66.27
C ALA A 229 6.12 -30.79 -65.77
N ARG A 230 6.92 -31.46 -66.63
CA ARG A 230 8.30 -31.99 -66.38
C ARG A 230 9.13 -32.10 -67.69
N ASP A 231 10.47 -32.01 -67.62
CA ASP A 231 11.47 -32.61 -68.56
C ASP A 231 12.88 -32.64 -67.86
N GLY A 232 14.04 -33.12 -68.37
CA GLY A 232 14.39 -33.72 -69.68
C GLY A 232 15.81 -34.32 -69.81
N ARG A 233 16.87 -33.53 -69.49
CA ARG A 233 18.34 -33.81 -69.63
C ARG A 233 18.95 -33.61 -71.05
N ARG A 234 20.23 -33.20 -71.13
CA ARG A 234 21.39 -33.79 -71.91
C ARG A 234 22.58 -32.79 -72.04
N ASN A 235 23.72 -33.09 -72.70
CA ASN A 235 24.91 -33.79 -72.14
C ASN A 235 26.21 -33.63 -73.01
N ARG A 236 27.40 -33.38 -72.40
CA ARG A 236 28.81 -33.56 -72.94
C ARG A 236 29.32 -32.62 -74.08
N PRO A 237 30.65 -32.58 -74.46
CA PRO A 237 31.80 -33.48 -74.17
C PRO A 237 33.09 -32.84 -73.56
N ARG A 238 34.29 -33.42 -73.80
CA ARG A 238 35.65 -33.14 -73.20
C ARG A 238 36.66 -32.66 -74.30
N ARG A 239 38.00 -32.47 -74.18
CA ARG A 239 39.19 -32.85 -73.32
C ARG A 239 40.39 -31.90 -73.78
N PRO A 240 41.73 -32.06 -73.50
CA PRO A 240 42.53 -32.79 -72.48
C PRO A 240 43.76 -32.03 -71.83
N ARG A 241 44.29 -32.61 -70.74
CA ARG A 241 45.70 -32.66 -70.22
C ARG A 241 46.76 -31.54 -70.46
N SER A 242 47.37 -31.11 -69.35
CA SER A 242 48.83 -31.01 -69.12
C SER A 242 49.16 -31.46 -67.67
N ALA A 243 50.42 -31.43 -67.18
CA ALA A 243 50.84 -32.17 -65.97
C ALA A 243 51.96 -31.50 -65.11
N MET A 244 52.20 -32.06 -63.90
CA MET A 244 53.22 -31.70 -62.88
C MET A 244 52.94 -30.36 -62.17
N SER A 245 53.30 -30.14 -60.90
CA SER A 245 54.23 -30.83 -60.00
C SER A 245 53.70 -30.95 -58.55
N ALA A 246 54.42 -31.63 -57.65
CA ALA A 246 54.04 -31.82 -56.24
C ALA A 246 54.67 -30.78 -55.30
N HIS A 247 53.92 -30.32 -54.29
CA HIS A 247 54.39 -29.51 -53.15
C HIS A 247 53.73 -30.00 -51.84
N ALA A 248 54.46 -29.92 -50.72
CA ALA A 248 54.06 -30.55 -49.46
C ALA A 248 53.07 -29.70 -48.62
N PRO A 249 52.08 -30.32 -47.93
CA PRO A 249 51.06 -29.59 -47.18
C PRO A 249 51.50 -29.22 -45.74
N HIS A 250 52.34 -28.21 -45.59
CA HIS A 250 52.76 -27.70 -44.26
C HIS A 250 51.79 -26.69 -43.62
N SER A 251 50.65 -26.37 -44.25
CA SER A 251 49.70 -25.35 -43.77
C SER A 251 48.54 -25.91 -42.92
N THR A 252 48.09 -27.14 -43.15
CA THR A 252 46.87 -27.70 -42.53
C THR A 252 46.98 -27.87 -41.02
N GLY A 253 48.11 -28.37 -40.52
CA GLY A 253 48.32 -28.59 -39.08
C GLY A 253 48.22 -27.31 -38.24
N ARG A 254 48.69 -26.17 -38.77
CA ARG A 254 48.57 -24.86 -38.08
C ARG A 254 47.13 -24.35 -38.03
N VAL A 255 46.34 -24.58 -39.08
CA VAL A 255 44.92 -24.20 -39.10
C VAL A 255 44.11 -25.06 -38.14
N LEU A 256 44.33 -26.38 -38.10
CA LEU A 256 43.68 -27.24 -37.11
C LEU A 256 44.10 -26.91 -35.66
N ALA A 257 45.37 -26.58 -35.42
CA ALA A 257 45.82 -26.15 -34.09
C ALA A 257 45.17 -24.83 -33.65
N LEU A 258 45.04 -23.85 -34.55
CA LEU A 258 44.32 -22.60 -34.28
C LEU A 258 42.83 -22.82 -34.04
N LEU A 259 42.17 -23.66 -34.84
CA LEU A 259 40.75 -23.99 -34.64
C LEU A 259 40.52 -24.76 -33.33
N ALA A 260 41.42 -25.66 -32.94
CA ALA A 260 41.36 -26.35 -31.66
C ALA A 260 41.60 -25.38 -30.48
N ALA A 261 42.55 -24.45 -30.61
CA ALA A 261 42.80 -23.42 -29.60
C ALA A 261 41.62 -22.45 -29.47
N CYS A 262 41.02 -22.01 -30.58
CA CYS A 262 39.79 -21.21 -30.56
C CYS A 262 38.62 -21.98 -29.95
N ALA A 263 38.43 -23.26 -30.29
CA ALA A 263 37.39 -24.10 -29.69
C ALA A 263 37.57 -24.24 -28.17
N LEU A 264 38.82 -24.46 -27.71
CA LEU A 264 39.14 -24.54 -26.28
C LEU A 264 38.93 -23.19 -25.57
N LEU A 265 39.32 -22.07 -26.18
CA LEU A 265 39.06 -20.73 -25.66
C LEU A 265 37.57 -20.41 -25.60
N THR A 266 36.76 -20.84 -26.57
CA THR A 266 35.29 -20.73 -26.49
C THR A 266 34.70 -21.66 -25.42
N ALA A 267 35.28 -22.84 -25.19
CA ALA A 267 34.86 -23.75 -24.13
C ALA A 267 35.14 -23.16 -22.72
N LEU A 268 36.26 -22.44 -22.54
CA LEU A 268 36.53 -21.65 -21.33
C LEU A 268 35.78 -20.31 -21.27
N SER A 269 35.15 -19.88 -22.36
CA SER A 269 34.37 -18.63 -22.45
C SER A 269 32.86 -18.84 -22.36
N TYR A 270 32.39 -20.07 -22.06
CA TYR A 270 31.07 -20.21 -21.47
C TYR A 270 31.07 -19.51 -20.11
N PRO A 271 30.22 -18.50 -19.87
CA PRO A 271 30.08 -17.96 -18.52
C PRO A 271 29.60 -19.10 -17.63
N THR A 272 30.42 -19.48 -16.65
CA THR A 272 30.07 -20.48 -15.65
C THR A 272 28.72 -20.09 -15.08
N THR A 273 27.68 -20.90 -15.35
CA THR A 273 26.29 -20.48 -15.14
C THR A 273 26.13 -19.92 -13.75
N ALA A 274 25.83 -18.63 -13.66
CA ALA A 274 25.68 -17.94 -12.39
C ALA A 274 24.65 -18.73 -11.58
N ARG A 275 25.09 -19.43 -10.53
CA ARG A 275 24.23 -20.29 -9.71
C ARG A 275 23.09 -19.41 -9.24
N GLY A 276 21.90 -19.65 -9.80
CA GLY A 276 20.77 -18.73 -9.66
C GLY A 276 20.55 -18.45 -8.19
N GLN A 277 20.84 -17.21 -7.77
CA GLN A 277 20.87 -16.86 -6.35
C GLN A 277 19.50 -17.23 -5.76
N VAL A 278 19.49 -17.99 -4.66
CA VAL A 278 18.24 -18.45 -4.07
C VAL A 278 17.49 -17.21 -3.59
N ARG A 279 16.43 -16.84 -4.31
CA ARG A 279 15.54 -15.74 -3.95
C ARG A 279 14.56 -16.26 -2.91
N LEU A 280 14.60 -15.63 -1.74
CA LEU A 280 13.68 -15.84 -0.63
C LEU A 280 12.75 -14.64 -0.53
N ARG A 281 11.51 -14.89 -0.12
CA ARG A 281 10.55 -13.84 0.24
C ARG A 281 10.43 -13.73 1.75
N LEU A 282 10.61 -12.53 2.28
CA LEU A 282 10.55 -12.20 3.70
C LEU A 282 9.33 -11.32 3.97
N ALA A 283 8.31 -11.84 4.64
CA ALA A 283 7.24 -10.99 5.16
C ALA A 283 7.67 -10.38 6.50
N THR A 284 7.53 -9.06 6.63
CA THR A 284 7.84 -8.33 7.88
C THR A 284 6.75 -7.33 8.20
N THR A 285 6.71 -6.81 9.42
CA THR A 285 5.73 -5.78 9.79
C THR A 285 6.14 -4.41 9.27
N THR A 286 5.16 -3.58 8.88
CA THR A 286 5.41 -2.22 8.38
C THR A 286 6.18 -1.32 9.36
N SER A 287 6.15 -1.58 10.68
CA SER A 287 6.98 -0.85 11.66
C SER A 287 8.46 -1.22 11.61
N VAL A 288 8.82 -2.47 11.23
CA VAL A 288 10.21 -2.84 10.97
C VAL A 288 10.71 -2.16 9.70
N GLU A 289 9.94 -2.22 8.61
CA GLU A 289 10.29 -1.56 7.34
C GLU A 289 10.44 -0.04 7.52
N ASN A 290 9.45 0.62 8.13
CA ASN A 290 9.47 2.07 8.38
C ASN A 290 10.60 2.52 9.33
N SER A 291 11.24 1.60 10.07
CA SER A 291 12.40 1.94 10.90
C SER A 291 13.71 2.02 10.12
N GLY A 292 13.75 1.56 8.86
CA GLY A 292 14.96 1.46 8.04
C GLY A 292 15.86 0.25 8.38
N LEU A 293 15.48 -0.58 9.35
CA LEU A 293 16.30 -1.70 9.80
C LEU A 293 16.49 -2.77 8.71
N THR A 294 15.48 -3.02 7.88
CA THR A 294 15.55 -3.93 6.72
C THR A 294 16.61 -3.46 5.72
N GLU A 295 16.65 -2.17 5.41
CA GLU A 295 17.61 -1.57 4.48
C GLU A 295 19.06 -1.66 5.02
N HIS A 296 19.24 -1.77 6.34
CA HIS A 296 20.52 -2.03 6.97
C HIS A 296 20.91 -3.53 7.01
N LEU A 297 20.00 -4.40 7.45
CA LEU A 297 20.29 -5.83 7.68
C LEU A 297 20.26 -6.68 6.41
N ILE A 298 19.35 -6.41 5.47
CA ILE A 298 19.16 -7.26 4.28
C ILE A 298 20.41 -7.26 3.37
N PRO A 299 21.08 -6.12 3.08
CA PRO A 299 22.31 -6.14 2.30
C PRO A 299 23.49 -6.85 2.99
N LEU A 300 23.49 -6.96 4.33
CA LEU A 300 24.47 -7.78 5.05
C LEU A 300 24.16 -9.27 4.86
N ALA A 301 22.90 -9.68 5.07
CA ALA A 301 22.44 -11.05 4.88
C ALA A 301 22.66 -11.58 3.46
N GLU A 302 22.34 -10.78 2.43
CA GLU A 302 22.58 -11.16 1.02
C GLU A 302 24.07 -11.39 0.73
N ARG A 303 24.96 -10.54 1.25
CA ARG A 303 26.42 -10.69 1.09
C ARG A 303 26.96 -11.91 1.84
N ALA A 304 26.54 -12.11 3.09
CA ALA A 304 27.03 -13.19 3.94
C ALA A 304 26.59 -14.59 3.44
N LEU A 305 25.39 -14.69 2.86
CA LEU A 305 24.80 -15.98 2.46
C LEU A 305 24.75 -16.23 0.95
N GLY A 306 25.05 -15.22 0.11
CA GLY A 306 25.02 -15.33 -1.36
C GLY A 306 23.62 -15.45 -1.96
N ILE A 307 22.58 -15.14 -1.18
CA ILE A 307 21.15 -15.23 -1.53
C ILE A 307 20.60 -13.90 -2.04
N ARG A 308 19.33 -13.89 -2.44
CA ARG A 308 18.55 -12.65 -2.64
C ARG A 308 17.31 -12.64 -1.76
N ILE A 309 16.94 -11.49 -1.21
CA ILE A 309 15.81 -11.35 -0.28
C ILE A 309 14.85 -10.27 -0.76
N GLU A 310 13.62 -10.68 -1.02
CA GLU A 310 12.50 -9.82 -1.40
C GLU A 310 11.66 -9.53 -0.14
N VAL A 311 11.57 -8.26 0.28
CA VAL A 311 10.86 -7.86 1.51
C VAL A 311 9.41 -7.48 1.19
N LEU A 312 8.46 -8.06 1.93
CA LEU A 312 7.02 -7.78 1.84
C LEU A 312 6.55 -7.13 3.15
N PRO A 313 6.43 -5.79 3.23
CA PRO A 313 5.96 -5.10 4.43
C PRO A 313 4.43 -5.18 4.57
N VAL A 314 3.95 -5.83 5.63
CA VAL A 314 2.53 -6.15 5.88
C VAL A 314 2.16 -5.97 7.38
N GLY A 315 0.98 -6.42 7.81
CA GLY A 315 0.64 -6.58 9.24
C GLY A 315 1.02 -7.96 9.78
N SER A 316 1.24 -8.11 11.10
CA SER A 316 1.72 -9.38 11.70
C SER A 316 0.82 -10.58 11.38
N GLY A 317 -0.50 -10.41 11.45
CA GLY A 317 -1.45 -11.47 11.08
C GLY A 317 -1.40 -11.83 9.59
N GLN A 318 -1.19 -10.83 8.72
CA GLN A 318 -1.06 -11.04 7.27
C GLN A 318 0.27 -11.74 6.91
N ALA A 319 1.37 -11.47 7.63
CA ALA A 319 2.63 -12.19 7.45
C ALA A 319 2.48 -13.69 7.76
N LEU A 320 1.77 -14.02 8.85
CA LEU A 320 1.46 -15.40 9.23
C LEU A 320 0.45 -16.06 8.28
N GLU A 321 -0.48 -15.28 7.70
CA GLU A 321 -1.41 -15.74 6.66
C GLU A 321 -0.69 -16.09 5.35
N LEU A 322 0.30 -15.28 4.94
CA LEU A 322 1.16 -15.55 3.77
C LEU A 322 2.04 -16.78 3.98
N ALA A 323 2.61 -16.97 5.18
CA ALA A 323 3.33 -18.20 5.53
C ALA A 323 2.43 -19.43 5.44
N GLY A 324 1.19 -19.35 5.97
CA GLY A 324 0.21 -20.43 5.88
C GLY A 324 -0.21 -20.82 4.46
N ARG A 325 0.07 -19.99 3.46
CA ARG A 325 -0.12 -20.27 2.03
C ARG A 325 1.15 -20.76 1.32
N GLY A 326 2.32 -20.64 1.93
CA GLY A 326 3.61 -20.80 1.25
C GLY A 326 3.99 -19.63 0.33
N ASP A 327 3.32 -18.48 0.44
CA ASP A 327 3.57 -17.30 -0.41
C ASP A 327 4.94 -16.66 -0.15
N VAL A 328 5.47 -16.84 1.06
CA VAL A 328 6.74 -16.27 1.57
C VAL A 328 7.55 -17.35 2.29
N ASP A 329 8.88 -17.29 2.21
CA ASP A 329 9.80 -18.34 2.71
C ASP A 329 10.31 -18.09 4.14
N ILE A 330 10.13 -16.88 4.68
CA ILE A 330 10.53 -16.47 6.05
C ILE A 330 9.65 -15.31 6.54
N VAL A 331 9.44 -15.23 7.85
CA VAL A 331 8.57 -14.23 8.50
C VAL A 331 9.27 -13.55 9.66
N ILE A 332 9.07 -12.24 9.82
CA ILE A 332 9.44 -11.46 11.02
C ILE A 332 8.19 -10.78 11.59
N THR A 333 7.83 -11.11 12.84
CA THR A 333 6.66 -10.54 13.53
C THR A 333 6.95 -10.16 14.98
N HIS A 334 5.99 -9.49 15.61
CA HIS A 334 6.00 -9.10 17.02
C HIS A 334 4.58 -9.19 17.61
N ALA A 335 3.96 -10.37 17.51
CA ALA A 335 2.58 -10.62 17.94
C ALA A 335 2.43 -11.99 18.63
N PRO A 336 2.94 -12.16 19.87
CA PRO A 336 3.10 -13.46 20.52
C PRO A 336 1.86 -14.37 20.48
N GLU A 337 0.66 -13.86 20.77
CA GLU A 337 -0.58 -14.64 20.73
C GLU A 337 -0.90 -15.21 19.34
N LEU A 338 -0.58 -14.48 18.26
CA LEU A 338 -0.79 -14.93 16.88
C LEU A 338 0.31 -15.92 16.45
N GLU A 339 1.53 -15.72 16.95
CA GLU A 339 2.69 -16.58 16.70
C GLU A 339 2.50 -17.95 17.37
N GLU A 340 2.10 -17.97 18.64
CA GLU A 340 1.75 -19.18 19.40
C GLU A 340 0.61 -19.95 18.72
N GLN A 341 -0.44 -19.26 18.26
CA GLN A 341 -1.51 -19.88 17.47
C GLN A 341 -1.02 -20.44 16.13
N ALA A 342 -0.06 -19.78 15.46
CA ALA A 342 0.49 -20.27 14.19
C ALA A 342 1.43 -21.47 14.40
N LEU A 343 2.22 -21.48 15.47
CA LEU A 343 3.03 -22.62 15.92
C LEU A 343 2.14 -23.81 16.28
N ALA A 344 1.07 -23.60 17.07
CA ALA A 344 0.13 -24.65 17.48
C ALA A 344 -0.65 -25.26 16.30
N ARG A 345 -0.91 -24.49 15.24
CA ARG A 345 -1.46 -24.99 13.96
C ARG A 345 -0.41 -25.60 13.03
N GLY A 346 0.87 -25.59 13.40
CA GLY A 346 1.98 -26.07 12.55
C GLY A 346 2.17 -25.26 11.27
N VAL A 347 1.71 -24.00 11.23
CA VAL A 347 1.84 -23.08 10.09
C VAL A 347 3.25 -22.51 9.99
N VAL A 348 3.85 -22.20 11.15
CA VAL A 348 5.26 -21.82 11.28
C VAL A 348 5.97 -22.75 12.26
N VAL A 349 7.29 -22.77 12.19
CA VAL A 349 8.22 -23.57 13.00
C VAL A 349 9.46 -22.74 13.37
N GLU A 350 10.31 -23.30 14.25
CA GLU A 350 11.62 -22.74 14.63
C GLU A 350 11.59 -21.25 15.03
N PRO A 351 10.78 -20.86 16.05
CA PRO A 351 10.74 -19.48 16.53
C PRO A 351 12.09 -19.06 17.13
N ARG A 352 12.69 -18.01 16.57
CA ARG A 352 13.97 -17.45 17.03
C ARG A 352 13.76 -15.98 17.43
N GLU A 353 14.16 -15.61 18.63
CA GLU A 353 14.08 -14.20 19.06
C GLU A 353 15.13 -13.37 18.31
N LEU A 354 14.70 -12.25 17.71
CA LEU A 354 15.55 -11.38 16.89
C LEU A 354 16.07 -10.19 17.70
N MET A 355 15.13 -9.47 18.31
CA MET A 355 15.37 -8.17 18.95
C MET A 355 14.15 -7.75 19.77
N ARG A 356 14.29 -6.69 20.56
CA ARG A 356 13.22 -6.06 21.34
C ARG A 356 13.18 -4.56 21.12
N ASN A 357 12.03 -3.93 21.26
CA ASN A 357 11.95 -2.50 21.62
C ASN A 357 10.88 -2.29 22.71
N GLU A 358 10.65 -1.05 23.13
CA GLU A 358 9.68 -0.71 24.18
C GLU A 358 8.41 -0.06 23.62
N PHE A 359 7.28 -0.34 24.26
CA PHE A 359 6.03 0.41 24.03
C PHE A 359 6.01 1.71 24.83
N LEU A 360 5.61 2.79 24.16
CA LEU A 360 5.48 4.15 24.67
C LEU A 360 4.03 4.62 24.54
N LEU A 361 3.54 5.35 25.54
CA LEU A 361 2.28 6.06 25.46
C LEU A 361 2.57 7.54 25.20
N VAL A 362 2.19 7.99 24.02
CA VAL A 362 2.45 9.34 23.50
C VAL A 362 1.16 10.16 23.47
N GLY A 363 1.27 11.47 23.47
CA GLY A 363 0.11 12.38 23.47
C GLY A 363 0.51 13.85 23.28
N PRO A 364 -0.45 14.78 23.31
CA PRO A 364 -0.17 16.20 23.12
C PRO A 364 0.68 16.77 24.27
N PRO A 365 1.57 17.76 24.01
CA PRO A 365 2.41 18.39 25.03
C PRO A 365 1.65 18.92 26.27
N THR A 366 0.39 19.34 26.07
CA THR A 366 -0.51 19.87 27.11
C THR A 366 -0.98 18.84 28.14
N ASP A 367 -0.84 17.54 27.85
CA ASP A 367 -1.17 16.39 28.71
C ASP A 367 -2.45 16.57 29.58
N PRO A 368 -3.65 16.72 28.98
CA PRO A 368 -4.90 16.91 29.73
C PRO A 368 -5.28 15.74 30.66
N ALA A 369 -4.74 14.54 30.44
CA ALA A 369 -4.89 13.38 31.31
C ALA A 369 -3.88 13.33 32.48
N ARG A 370 -2.86 14.20 32.47
CA ARG A 370 -1.78 14.29 33.48
C ARG A 370 -1.05 12.95 33.71
N ILE A 371 -0.67 12.29 32.62
CA ILE A 371 0.06 11.00 32.64
C ILE A 371 1.58 11.14 32.53
N ARG A 372 2.10 12.34 32.28
CA ARG A 372 3.53 12.62 32.08
C ARG A 372 4.38 12.11 33.25
N GLY A 373 5.36 11.28 32.93
CA GLY A 373 6.25 10.64 33.91
C GLY A 373 5.71 9.35 34.51
N SER A 374 4.49 8.91 34.18
CA SER A 374 3.96 7.63 34.67
C SER A 374 4.84 6.45 34.23
N THR A 375 5.13 5.58 35.20
CA THR A 375 5.94 4.36 35.08
C THR A 375 5.09 3.10 34.84
N ASN A 376 3.77 3.24 34.74
CA ASN A 376 2.83 2.13 34.51
C ASN A 376 1.83 2.51 33.41
N LEU A 377 1.88 1.78 32.29
CA LEU A 377 1.07 2.09 31.11
C LEU A 377 -0.43 1.86 31.35
N ALA A 378 -0.82 0.79 32.04
CA ALA A 378 -2.23 0.52 32.35
C ALA A 378 -2.83 1.60 33.28
N GLN A 379 -2.08 2.10 34.26
CA GLN A 379 -2.51 3.21 35.11
C GLN A 379 -2.64 4.53 34.34
N ALA A 380 -1.76 4.77 33.36
CA ALA A 380 -1.84 5.94 32.48
C ALA A 380 -3.06 5.87 31.54
N LEU A 381 -3.33 4.70 30.94
CA LEU A 381 -4.56 4.47 30.16
C LEU A 381 -5.82 4.66 31.03
N ALA A 382 -5.82 4.18 32.28
CA ALA A 382 -6.92 4.43 33.22
C ALA A 382 -7.14 5.93 33.51
N ALA A 383 -6.07 6.75 33.54
CA ALA A 383 -6.18 8.19 33.71
C ALA A 383 -6.78 8.89 32.47
N ILE A 384 -6.35 8.51 31.26
CA ILE A 384 -6.93 8.97 29.99
C ILE A 384 -8.44 8.68 29.95
N ALA A 385 -8.83 7.45 30.31
CA ALA A 385 -10.23 7.03 30.32
C ALA A 385 -11.09 7.76 31.36
N ARG A 386 -10.57 8.01 32.58
CA ARG A 386 -11.27 8.82 33.60
C ARG A 386 -11.57 10.23 33.11
N GLN A 387 -10.62 10.83 32.39
CA GLN A 387 -10.75 12.17 31.82
C GLN A 387 -11.50 12.19 30.48
N LYS A 388 -11.81 11.01 29.90
CA LYS A 388 -12.32 10.83 28.52
C LYS A 388 -11.51 11.63 27.48
N ALA A 389 -10.20 11.72 27.69
CA ALA A 389 -9.33 12.43 26.77
C ALA A 389 -9.21 11.65 25.44
N PRO A 390 -9.12 12.32 24.28
CA PRO A 390 -9.08 11.64 22.99
C PRO A 390 -7.95 10.62 22.90
N PHE A 391 -8.25 9.40 22.44
CA PHE A 391 -7.29 8.33 22.24
C PHE A 391 -7.51 7.71 20.85
N VAL A 392 -6.45 7.61 20.06
CA VAL A 392 -6.48 6.95 18.74
C VAL A 392 -5.86 5.57 18.84
N SER A 393 -6.68 4.54 18.67
CA SER A 393 -6.25 3.15 18.52
C SER A 393 -5.86 2.85 17.07
N ARG A 394 -5.03 1.81 16.91
CA ARG A 394 -4.75 1.18 15.61
C ARG A 394 -5.98 0.54 14.98
N GLY A 395 -6.82 -0.17 15.75
CA GLY A 395 -7.96 -0.95 15.23
C GLY A 395 -7.62 -2.06 14.20
N ASP A 396 -6.34 -2.33 13.94
CA ASP A 396 -5.87 -3.06 12.74
C ASP A 396 -5.47 -4.53 12.98
N ARG A 397 -5.65 -5.03 14.21
CA ARG A 397 -5.23 -6.38 14.66
C ARG A 397 -3.71 -6.65 14.59
N SER A 398 -2.88 -5.60 14.58
CA SER A 398 -1.43 -5.71 14.75
C SER A 398 -1.03 -6.08 16.19
N GLY A 399 0.25 -6.41 16.40
CA GLY A 399 0.82 -6.61 17.75
C GLY A 399 0.67 -5.38 18.66
N THR A 400 0.76 -4.16 18.10
CA THR A 400 0.50 -2.92 18.84
C THR A 400 -0.95 -2.85 19.31
N HIS A 401 -1.92 -3.22 18.47
CA HIS A 401 -3.34 -3.25 18.83
C HIS A 401 -3.63 -4.32 19.89
N ALA A 402 -3.03 -5.51 19.78
CA ALA A 402 -3.17 -6.57 20.79
C ALA A 402 -2.63 -6.12 22.15
N MET A 403 -1.43 -5.51 22.19
CA MET A 403 -0.85 -4.93 23.41
C MET A 403 -1.73 -3.81 23.99
N GLU A 404 -2.28 -2.94 23.15
CA GLU A 404 -3.19 -1.88 23.57
C GLU A 404 -4.43 -2.45 24.29
N LEU A 405 -5.10 -3.44 23.69
CA LEU A 405 -6.25 -4.13 24.29
C LEU A 405 -5.87 -4.89 25.58
N GLN A 406 -4.67 -5.46 25.64
CA GLN A 406 -4.15 -6.10 26.85
C GLN A 406 -3.97 -5.07 27.99
N LEU A 407 -3.42 -3.89 27.68
CA LEU A 407 -3.23 -2.80 28.65
C LEU A 407 -4.57 -2.18 29.09
N TRP A 408 -5.57 -2.04 28.21
CA TRP A 408 -6.94 -1.65 28.58
C TRP A 408 -7.58 -2.67 29.53
N LYS A 409 -7.43 -3.97 29.25
CA LYS A 409 -7.90 -5.05 30.14
C LYS A 409 -7.21 -5.02 31.51
N GLN A 410 -5.89 -4.77 31.55
CA GLN A 410 -5.15 -4.58 32.82
C GLN A 410 -5.59 -3.32 33.58
N ALA A 411 -5.98 -2.26 32.87
CA ALA A 411 -6.51 -1.02 33.44
C ALA A 411 -7.94 -1.18 34.02
N GLY A 412 -8.62 -2.31 33.76
CA GLY A 412 -10.02 -2.52 34.12
C GLY A 412 -11.00 -1.64 33.31
N VAL A 413 -10.58 -1.18 32.12
CA VAL A 413 -11.32 -0.23 31.30
C VAL A 413 -11.76 -0.88 30.00
N HIS A 414 -13.04 -0.69 29.66
CA HIS A 414 -13.56 -0.93 28.31
C HIS A 414 -13.62 0.43 27.58
N PRO A 415 -12.68 0.75 26.68
CA PRO A 415 -12.69 2.01 25.95
C PRO A 415 -13.84 2.03 24.92
N ALA A 416 -14.39 3.22 24.66
CA ALA A 416 -15.53 3.39 23.76
C ALA A 416 -15.59 4.81 23.15
N PRO A 417 -16.25 4.99 21.99
CA PRO A 417 -16.56 6.31 21.44
C PRO A 417 -17.33 7.20 22.44
N PRO A 418 -17.23 8.54 22.35
CA PRO A 418 -16.57 9.30 21.27
C PRO A 418 -15.08 9.57 21.50
N TRP A 419 -14.54 9.30 22.69
CA TRP A 419 -13.15 9.62 23.03
C TRP A 419 -12.15 8.58 22.52
N TYR A 420 -12.56 7.31 22.42
CA TYR A 420 -11.79 6.26 21.77
C TYR A 420 -12.11 6.20 20.27
N LEU A 421 -11.07 6.23 19.43
CA LEU A 421 -11.16 6.32 17.97
C LEU A 421 -10.27 5.26 17.32
N GLU A 422 -10.85 4.29 16.62
CA GLU A 422 -10.08 3.34 15.81
C GLU A 422 -9.67 3.97 14.47
N SER A 423 -8.37 4.00 14.17
CA SER A 423 -7.85 4.48 12.88
C SER A 423 -8.07 3.45 11.77
N GLY A 424 -7.96 2.16 12.08
CA GLY A 424 -7.99 1.05 11.12
C GLY A 424 -6.78 1.06 10.18
N GLN A 425 -5.64 1.62 10.62
CA GLN A 425 -4.46 1.90 9.79
C GLN A 425 -3.14 1.52 10.49
N GLY A 426 -2.04 1.55 9.72
CA GLY A 426 -0.68 1.37 10.25
C GLY A 426 -0.24 2.47 11.22
N MET A 427 0.84 2.22 11.95
CA MET A 427 1.28 3.06 13.08
C MET A 427 1.60 4.51 12.69
N GLY A 428 2.24 4.74 11.53
CA GLY A 428 2.55 6.08 11.05
C GLY A 428 1.31 6.96 10.81
N ALA A 429 0.29 6.41 10.15
CA ALA A 429 -1.00 7.10 9.96
C ALA A 429 -1.75 7.30 11.28
N THR A 430 -1.61 6.36 12.21
CA THR A 430 -2.20 6.45 13.56
C THR A 430 -1.55 7.57 14.39
N LEU A 431 -0.22 7.73 14.31
CA LEU A 431 0.52 8.84 14.93
C LEU A 431 0.14 10.21 14.34
N VAL A 432 0.02 10.32 13.02
CA VAL A 432 -0.46 11.55 12.36
C VAL A 432 -1.89 11.89 12.81
N MET A 433 -2.80 10.92 12.77
CA MET A 433 -4.19 11.09 13.21
C MET A 433 -4.31 11.44 14.71
N ALA A 434 -3.40 10.94 15.55
CA ALA A 434 -3.33 11.31 16.95
C ALA A 434 -2.84 12.76 17.14
N ALA A 435 -1.83 13.20 16.39
CA ALA A 435 -1.36 14.60 16.40
C ALA A 435 -2.45 15.57 15.92
N GLU A 436 -3.09 15.30 14.78
CA GLU A 436 -4.18 16.11 14.21
C GLU A 436 -5.39 16.26 15.15
N ARG A 437 -5.59 15.31 16.07
CA ARG A 437 -6.71 15.31 17.04
C ARG A 437 -6.30 15.69 18.46
N LEU A 438 -5.04 16.09 18.69
CA LEU A 438 -4.47 16.35 20.02
C LEU A 438 -4.76 15.19 21.00
N ALA A 439 -4.54 13.96 20.52
CA ALA A 439 -4.96 12.72 21.13
C ALA A 439 -3.77 11.86 21.58
N TYR A 440 -4.03 10.98 22.54
CA TYR A 440 -3.10 9.96 22.98
C TYR A 440 -3.09 8.75 22.04
N THR A 441 -1.97 8.03 21.96
CA THR A 441 -1.90 6.73 21.29
C THR A 441 -0.76 5.86 21.84
N LEU A 442 -0.88 4.54 21.70
CA LEU A 442 0.18 3.59 22.02
C LEU A 442 1.03 3.31 20.77
N THR A 443 2.35 3.47 20.89
CA THR A 443 3.32 3.25 19.80
C THR A 443 4.51 2.44 20.29
N ASP A 444 5.21 1.77 19.39
CA ASP A 444 6.58 1.33 19.68
C ASP A 444 7.56 2.51 19.55
N ARG A 445 8.70 2.44 20.26
CA ARG A 445 9.73 3.49 20.27
C ARG A 445 10.37 3.73 18.90
N ALA A 446 10.62 2.67 18.12
CA ALA A 446 11.29 2.82 16.83
C ALA A 446 10.43 3.61 15.84
N THR A 447 9.14 3.27 15.71
CA THR A 447 8.20 4.07 14.90
C THR A 447 8.10 5.51 15.41
N PHE A 448 8.00 5.73 16.73
CA PHE A 448 7.89 7.10 17.26
C PHE A 448 9.10 7.96 16.91
N LEU A 449 10.32 7.43 17.09
CA LEU A 449 11.55 8.17 16.76
C LEU A 449 11.64 8.50 15.26
N THR A 450 11.11 7.67 14.36
CA THR A 450 11.01 7.98 12.92
C THR A 450 10.08 9.15 12.59
N TYR A 451 9.04 9.38 13.41
CA TYR A 451 8.07 10.47 13.21
C TYR A 451 8.34 11.71 14.08
N ARG A 452 9.23 11.63 15.06
CA ARG A 452 9.63 12.75 15.94
C ARG A 452 10.10 13.95 15.12
N GLY A 453 9.54 15.12 15.38
CA GLY A 453 9.77 16.35 14.59
C GLY A 453 8.95 16.46 13.30
N ARG A 454 8.11 15.46 12.99
CA ARG A 454 7.06 15.53 11.95
C ARG A 454 5.64 15.56 12.53
N ILE A 455 5.51 15.34 13.85
CA ILE A 455 4.26 15.32 14.61
C ILE A 455 4.45 16.02 15.96
N ASP A 456 3.44 16.75 16.41
CA ASP A 456 3.42 17.46 17.71
C ASP A 456 2.90 16.54 18.84
N LEU A 457 3.58 15.39 19.01
CA LEU A 457 3.33 14.44 20.10
C LEU A 457 4.62 14.22 20.91
N GLU A 458 4.46 14.06 22.22
CA GLU A 458 5.56 13.78 23.15
C GLU A 458 5.41 12.40 23.81
N ILE A 459 6.54 11.87 24.30
CA ILE A 459 6.56 10.67 25.14
C ILE A 459 6.11 11.08 26.55
N LEU A 460 4.93 10.59 26.96
CA LEU A 460 4.33 10.97 28.24
C LEU A 460 4.50 9.86 29.28
N ALA A 461 4.25 8.59 28.92
CA ALA A 461 4.41 7.45 29.83
C ALA A 461 5.13 6.27 29.17
N ARG A 462 5.80 5.46 30.00
CA ARG A 462 6.55 4.24 29.65
C ARG A 462 6.47 3.27 30.82
N ASN A 463 6.58 1.97 30.57
CA ASN A 463 6.49 1.00 31.67
C ASN A 463 7.85 0.81 32.38
N GLN A 464 7.84 0.57 33.69
CA GLN A 464 9.01 0.13 34.46
C GLN A 464 8.66 -1.13 35.28
N PRO A 465 9.28 -2.30 35.00
CA PRO A 465 10.19 -2.56 33.88
C PRO A 465 9.51 -2.37 32.51
N PRO A 466 10.27 -2.14 31.42
CA PRO A 466 9.71 -1.97 30.08
C PRO A 466 8.84 -3.15 29.65
N VAL A 467 7.69 -2.86 29.05
CA VAL A 467 6.93 -3.88 28.30
C VAL A 467 7.61 -4.00 26.94
N HIS A 468 8.42 -5.05 26.80
CA HIS A 468 9.14 -5.32 25.56
C HIS A 468 8.18 -5.79 24.45
N ASN A 469 8.22 -5.10 23.31
CA ASN A 469 7.74 -5.63 22.05
C ASN A 469 8.82 -6.57 21.51
N VAL A 470 8.60 -7.88 21.60
CA VAL A 470 9.58 -8.91 21.22
C VAL A 470 9.37 -9.28 19.76
N TYR A 471 10.41 -9.11 18.94
CA TYR A 471 10.40 -9.48 17.52
C TYR A 471 11.00 -10.88 17.34
N ARG A 472 10.37 -11.71 16.51
CA ARG A 472 10.81 -13.08 16.23
C ARG A 472 10.93 -13.34 14.74
N VAL A 473 11.95 -14.11 14.37
CA VAL A 473 12.04 -14.79 13.08
C VAL A 473 11.29 -16.11 13.18
N LEU A 474 10.50 -16.42 12.15
CA LEU A 474 9.69 -17.62 12.04
C LEU A 474 9.86 -18.21 10.64
N LEU A 475 9.99 -19.53 10.54
CA LEU A 475 10.01 -20.25 9.27
C LEU A 475 8.60 -20.82 8.99
N PRO A 476 8.04 -20.68 7.78
CA PRO A 476 6.89 -21.47 7.35
C PRO A 476 7.19 -22.98 7.44
N ASN A 477 6.14 -23.81 7.48
CA ASN A 477 6.34 -25.25 7.56
C ASN A 477 7.06 -25.78 6.30
N PRO A 478 8.19 -26.52 6.41
CA PRO A 478 8.92 -27.02 5.25
C PRO A 478 8.10 -27.87 4.28
N ARG A 479 6.99 -28.49 4.72
CA ARG A 479 6.03 -29.19 3.85
C ARG A 479 5.34 -28.30 2.80
N GLN A 480 5.46 -26.98 2.92
CA GLN A 480 4.86 -25.99 2.03
C GLN A 480 5.87 -25.40 1.01
N HIS A 481 7.16 -25.73 1.11
CA HIS A 481 8.25 -25.11 0.33
C HIS A 481 9.11 -26.12 -0.44
N LEU A 482 9.75 -25.63 -1.51
CA LEU A 482 10.83 -26.35 -2.17
C LEU A 482 12.03 -26.48 -1.22
N GLU A 483 12.62 -27.67 -1.11
CA GLU A 483 13.69 -27.99 -0.14
C GLU A 483 14.86 -26.98 -0.18
N ALA A 484 15.27 -26.56 -1.37
CA ALA A 484 16.35 -25.60 -1.57
C ALA A 484 16.04 -24.21 -0.97
N ARG A 485 14.77 -23.78 -0.98
CA ARG A 485 14.34 -22.53 -0.31
C ARG A 485 14.25 -22.72 1.20
N ALA A 486 13.68 -23.83 1.67
CA ALA A 486 13.61 -24.13 3.10
C ALA A 486 15.02 -24.19 3.75
N ALA A 487 16.00 -24.78 3.05
CA ALA A 487 17.39 -24.81 3.48
C ALA A 487 18.05 -23.42 3.53
N ALA A 488 17.78 -22.56 2.54
CA ALA A 488 18.30 -21.19 2.53
C ALA A 488 17.61 -20.28 3.57
N ALA A 489 16.29 -20.45 3.77
CA ALA A 489 15.52 -19.72 4.77
C ALA A 489 15.98 -20.05 6.20
N ARG A 490 16.29 -21.32 6.50
CA ARG A 490 16.88 -21.70 7.80
C ARG A 490 18.24 -21.03 8.02
N LYS A 491 19.12 -21.01 7.01
CA LYS A 491 20.41 -20.28 7.09
C LYS A 491 20.23 -18.77 7.32
N LEU A 492 19.21 -18.16 6.73
CA LEU A 492 18.88 -16.76 6.97
C LEU A 492 18.35 -16.52 8.40
N ALA A 493 17.49 -17.40 8.91
CA ALA A 493 17.01 -17.35 10.30
C ALA A 493 18.13 -17.63 11.33
N GLU A 494 19.17 -18.38 10.95
CA GLU A 494 20.40 -18.58 11.72
C GLU A 494 21.31 -17.36 11.68
N TRP A 495 21.51 -16.76 10.50
CA TRP A 495 22.29 -15.52 10.35
C TRP A 495 21.69 -14.37 11.15
N PHE A 496 20.35 -14.22 11.18
CA PHE A 496 19.66 -13.18 11.94
C PHE A 496 19.95 -13.20 13.46
N VAL A 497 20.32 -14.35 14.04
CA VAL A 497 20.72 -14.49 15.45
C VAL A 497 22.24 -14.64 15.63
N SER A 498 23.02 -14.46 14.57
CA SER A 498 24.49 -14.48 14.63
C SER A 498 25.06 -13.22 15.29
N PRO A 499 26.31 -13.26 15.82
CA PRO A 499 26.98 -12.07 16.36
C PRO A 499 27.11 -10.90 15.37
N GLU A 500 27.16 -11.17 14.05
CA GLU A 500 27.19 -10.14 13.01
C GLU A 500 25.86 -9.38 12.95
N ALA A 501 24.75 -10.09 12.74
CA ALA A 501 23.42 -9.49 12.66
C ALA A 501 22.99 -8.84 13.98
N GLN A 502 23.28 -9.49 15.11
CA GLN A 502 22.98 -8.97 16.44
C GLN A 502 23.85 -7.74 16.77
N GLY A 503 25.10 -7.70 16.29
CA GLY A 503 25.95 -6.51 16.34
C GLY A 503 25.43 -5.35 15.48
N ALA A 504 24.93 -5.64 14.28
CA ALA A 504 24.29 -4.64 13.42
C ALA A 504 22.99 -4.07 14.06
N ILE A 505 22.14 -4.92 14.64
CA ILE A 505 20.96 -4.51 15.43
C ILE A 505 21.40 -3.64 16.62
N ALA A 506 22.38 -4.09 17.41
CA ALA A 506 22.89 -3.37 18.57
C ALA A 506 23.50 -2.01 18.23
N ASN A 507 23.99 -1.81 17.01
CA ASN A 507 24.58 -0.57 16.51
C ASN A 507 23.62 0.27 15.65
N PHE A 508 22.40 -0.19 15.37
CA PHE A 508 21.43 0.57 14.59
C PHE A 508 20.95 1.81 15.37
N ARG A 509 21.05 3.00 14.76
CA ARG A 509 20.71 4.30 15.37
C ARG A 509 19.85 5.14 14.46
N LEU A 510 18.93 5.91 15.05
CA LEU A 510 18.21 6.99 14.38
C LEU A 510 18.29 8.24 15.26
N GLY A 511 18.76 9.36 14.70
CA GLY A 511 19.03 10.58 15.49
C GLY A 511 20.07 10.40 16.60
N GLY A 512 20.90 9.35 16.54
CA GLY A 512 21.86 8.98 17.59
C GLY A 512 21.30 8.08 18.70
N GLU A 513 19.99 7.87 18.78
CA GLU A 513 19.38 6.95 19.77
C GLU A 513 19.36 5.49 19.28
N PRO A 514 19.55 4.49 20.17
CA PRO A 514 19.31 3.08 19.86
C PRO A 514 17.82 2.79 19.71
N LEU A 515 17.46 2.04 18.65
CA LEU A 515 16.06 1.72 18.33
C LEU A 515 15.62 0.32 18.76
N PHE A 516 16.56 -0.63 18.85
CA PHE A 516 16.31 -2.03 19.18
C PHE A 516 17.39 -2.57 20.11
N GLU A 517 16.98 -3.42 21.05
CA GLU A 517 17.87 -4.25 21.86
C GLU A 517 18.07 -5.60 21.14
N PRO A 518 19.30 -6.12 20.97
CA PRO A 518 19.54 -7.44 20.39
C PRO A 518 19.03 -8.54 21.34
N ALA A 519 18.47 -9.62 20.79
CA ALA A 519 18.05 -10.78 21.56
C ALA A 519 19.25 -11.54 22.16
N VAL A 520 20.35 -11.65 21.40
CA VAL A 520 21.62 -12.19 21.88
C VAL A 520 22.56 -11.02 22.19
N ARG A 521 22.84 -10.81 23.48
CA ARG A 521 23.91 -9.91 23.89
C ARG A 521 25.26 -10.51 23.50
N GLY A 522 25.91 -9.94 22.49
CA GLY A 522 27.33 -10.17 22.25
C GLY A 522 28.17 -9.79 23.48
N PRO A 523 29.40 -10.32 23.61
CA PRO A 523 30.24 -10.05 24.78
C PRO A 523 30.41 -8.54 25.01
N HIS A 524 30.01 -8.09 26.19
CA HIS A 524 29.91 -6.66 26.50
C HIS A 524 31.27 -5.96 26.43
N GLY A 525 31.37 -4.93 25.59
CA GLY A 525 32.22 -3.76 25.86
C GLY A 525 33.73 -3.92 25.75
N ALA A 526 34.23 -4.32 24.58
CA ALA A 526 35.49 -3.74 24.11
C ALA A 526 35.18 -2.33 23.57
N LYS A 527 35.96 -1.31 23.98
CA LYS A 527 35.99 -0.04 23.24
C LYS A 527 36.56 -0.32 21.85
N ALA A 528 36.02 0.32 20.82
CA ALA A 528 36.75 0.46 19.56
C ALA A 528 37.92 1.43 19.82
N GLU A 529 39.10 0.90 20.13
CA GLU A 529 40.32 1.71 20.06
C GLU A 529 40.59 2.06 18.59
N PRO A 530 41.09 3.27 18.29
CA PRO A 530 41.42 3.68 16.92
C PRO A 530 42.70 2.98 16.45
N GLY A 531 42.57 1.70 16.08
CA GLY A 531 43.66 0.88 15.56
C GLY A 531 44.27 1.50 14.31
N LEU A 532 45.57 1.79 14.35
CA LEU A 532 46.28 2.45 13.26
C LEU A 532 46.30 1.61 11.98
N LEU A 533 45.98 2.24 10.86
CA LEU A 533 46.34 1.78 9.52
C LEU A 533 47.06 2.90 8.75
N SER A 534 48.24 3.25 9.24
CA SER A 534 49.27 3.90 8.41
C SER A 534 50.13 2.80 7.76
N PRO A 535 50.25 2.74 6.42
CA PRO A 535 51.16 1.79 5.78
C PRO A 535 52.63 2.19 6.03
N PRO A 536 53.56 1.22 5.98
CA PRO A 536 54.95 1.46 6.35
C PRO A 536 55.77 2.14 5.24
N HIS A 537 56.46 3.22 5.60
CA HIS A 537 57.68 3.73 4.96
C HIS A 537 58.55 4.45 6.01
#